data_AF-A0AAE5CT40-F1
#
_entry.id   AF-A0AAE5CT40-F1
#
_cell.length_a   1.000
_cell.length_b   1.000
_cell.length_c   1.000
_cell.angle_alpha   90.00
_cell.angle_beta   90.00
_cell.angle_gamma   90.00
#
_symmetry.space_group_name_H-M   'P 1'
#
loop_
_entity.id
_entity.type
_entity.pdbx_description
1 polymer ?
#
loop_
_entity_poly.entity_id
_entity_poly.type
_entity_poly.pdbx_seq_one_letter_code
_entity_poly.pdbx_strand_id
1 'polypeptide(L)'
;MKLAHPIFSEPIVFSEYRVPVLAIENPVCMRKLVSEMMCQLVGEDGNFVLSEDQQILTFKNAVEVVLDPFCLDVNQRRLLNRIYSDFSRLAVGENYYVRGQQLRSEISSFLLELTSESEFAVTFDEDFAWDSLLRAVNLKVDTEGQSLAENIMDYIRAVEIMADIRLLIFVNLQSFFSQPEIKGIEQFAEYEEFNILRIEGGKWDYSLCSENVIIIDEDLCEI
;
A
#
# COMPACT_ATOMS: atom_id res chain seq x y z
N MET A 1 9.60 12.48 4.60
CA MET A 1 10.48 11.36 4.18
C MET A 1 11.39 11.81 3.02
N LYS A 2 12.53 11.14 2.77
CA LYS A 2 13.46 11.44 1.65
C LYS A 2 13.99 10.18 0.97
N LEU A 3 14.07 10.18 -0.36
CA LEU A 3 14.73 9.15 -1.17
C LEU A 3 15.97 9.74 -1.86
N ALA A 4 17.15 9.22 -1.55
CA ALA A 4 18.42 9.66 -2.14
C ALA A 4 18.99 8.58 -3.07
N HIS A 5 19.72 9.02 -4.09
CA HIS A 5 20.51 8.19 -4.99
C HIS A 5 21.66 9.04 -5.55
N PRO A 6 22.87 8.51 -5.82
CA PRO A 6 24.00 9.29 -6.32
C PRO A 6 23.79 10.00 -7.66
N ILE A 7 22.76 9.60 -8.42
CA ILE A 7 22.38 10.26 -9.67
C ILE A 7 21.62 11.56 -9.42
N PHE A 8 21.00 11.70 -8.24
CA PHE A 8 20.21 12.87 -7.91
C PHE A 8 21.11 13.98 -7.36
N SER A 9 20.88 15.21 -7.78
CA SER A 9 21.58 16.40 -7.25
C SER A 9 21.21 16.65 -5.79
N GLU A 10 19.93 16.48 -5.47
CA GLU A 10 19.36 16.54 -4.13
C GLU A 10 18.41 15.34 -3.92
N PRO A 11 18.22 14.87 -2.67
CA PRO A 11 17.26 13.81 -2.39
C PRO A 11 15.83 14.22 -2.78
N ILE A 12 15.06 13.28 -3.32
CA ILE A 12 13.62 13.47 -3.52
C ILE A 12 12.96 13.62 -2.15
N VAL A 13 12.33 14.76 -1.90
CA VAL A 13 11.64 15.05 -0.63
C VAL A 13 10.15 14.78 -0.80
N PHE A 14 9.61 13.92 0.05
CA PHE A 14 8.19 13.70 0.18
C PHE A 14 7.62 14.65 1.24
N SER A 15 6.69 15.51 0.82
CA SER A 15 6.03 16.51 1.66
C SER A 15 4.51 16.44 1.45
N GLU A 16 3.73 16.96 2.40
CA GLU A 16 2.27 16.82 2.49
C GLU A 16 1.47 17.29 1.26
N TYR A 17 2.08 18.05 0.34
CA TYR A 17 1.28 18.79 -0.63
C TYR A 17 1.32 18.26 -2.07
N ARG A 18 2.28 17.39 -2.45
CA ARG A 18 2.43 16.90 -3.83
C ARG A 18 3.19 15.60 -3.97
N VAL A 19 2.71 14.77 -4.90
CA VAL A 19 3.39 13.56 -5.39
C VAL A 19 4.57 13.93 -6.30
N PRO A 20 5.83 13.53 -5.97
CA PRO A 20 6.98 13.71 -6.84
C PRO A 20 6.90 12.81 -8.08
N VAL A 21 7.41 13.33 -9.21
CA VAL A 21 7.56 12.58 -10.46
C VAL A 21 9.02 12.59 -10.88
N LEU A 22 9.62 11.41 -11.03
CA LEU A 22 10.95 11.24 -11.62
C LEU A 22 10.79 10.87 -13.10
N ALA A 23 11.00 11.85 -13.98
CA ALA A 23 11.04 11.63 -15.42
C ALA A 23 12.43 11.18 -15.86
N ILE A 24 12.53 10.08 -16.59
CA ILE A 24 13.81 9.57 -17.08
C ILE A 24 13.74 9.41 -18.59
N GLU A 25 14.35 10.33 -19.32
CA GLU A 25 14.35 10.31 -20.78
C GLU A 25 15.22 9.14 -21.30
N ASN A 26 16.40 8.95 -20.69
CA ASN A 26 17.35 7.93 -21.12
C ASN A 26 16.90 6.51 -20.73
N PRO A 27 16.58 5.61 -21.69
CA PRO A 27 16.09 4.26 -21.39
C PRO A 27 17.14 3.34 -20.75
N VAL A 28 18.43 3.63 -20.92
CA VAL A 28 19.50 2.90 -20.23
C VAL A 28 19.54 3.28 -18.75
N CYS A 29 19.38 4.57 -18.44
CA CYS A 29 19.26 5.06 -17.07
C CYS A 29 18.03 4.46 -16.37
N MET A 30 16.86 4.56 -17.01
CA MET A 30 15.60 4.00 -16.51
C MET A 30 15.74 2.52 -16.15
N ARG A 31 16.29 1.72 -17.07
CA ARG A 31 16.52 0.29 -16.83
C ARG A 31 17.47 0.06 -15.66
N LYS A 32 18.55 0.83 -15.53
CA LYS A 32 19.50 0.69 -14.42
C LYS A 32 18.84 0.96 -13.07
N LEU A 33 18.18 2.11 -12.94
CA LEU A 33 17.54 2.51 -11.68
C LEU A 33 16.41 1.56 -11.27
N VAL A 34 15.54 1.17 -12.20
CA VAL A 34 14.49 0.19 -11.91
C VAL A 34 15.09 -1.17 -11.54
N SER A 35 16.10 -1.66 -12.26
CA SER A 35 16.75 -2.95 -11.93
C SER A 35 17.40 -2.92 -10.54
N GLU A 36 18.03 -1.81 -10.17
CA GLU A 36 18.65 -1.60 -8.87
C GLU A 36 17.61 -1.60 -7.74
N MET A 37 16.47 -0.91 -7.92
CA MET A 37 15.36 -1.01 -6.97
C MET A 37 14.89 -2.46 -6.79
N MET A 38 14.72 -3.20 -7.90
CA MET A 38 14.30 -4.61 -7.84
C MET A 38 15.30 -5.50 -7.09
N CYS A 39 16.60 -5.28 -7.26
CA CYS A 39 17.65 -5.96 -6.48
C CYS A 39 17.56 -5.61 -4.99
N GLN A 40 17.39 -4.32 -4.64
CA GLN A 40 17.27 -3.91 -3.24
C GLN A 40 16.00 -4.45 -2.56
N LEU A 41 14.91 -4.65 -3.31
CA LEU A 41 13.68 -5.28 -2.79
C LEU A 41 13.88 -6.74 -2.38
N VAL A 42 14.81 -7.46 -3.00
CA VAL A 42 15.18 -8.83 -2.58
C VAL A 42 16.32 -8.87 -1.56
N GLY A 43 16.78 -7.70 -1.12
CA GLY A 43 17.81 -7.55 -0.08
C GLY A 43 19.25 -7.54 -0.59
N GLU A 44 19.45 -7.37 -1.90
CA GLU A 44 20.78 -7.10 -2.47
C GLU A 44 21.20 -5.65 -2.23
N ASP A 45 22.49 -5.38 -2.43
CA ASP A 45 23.05 -4.03 -2.30
C ASP A 45 22.56 -3.11 -3.43
N GLY A 46 22.38 -1.83 -3.10
CA GLY A 46 22.09 -0.77 -4.05
C GLY A 46 22.22 0.60 -3.41
N ASN A 47 22.16 1.64 -4.22
CA ASN A 47 22.47 3.00 -3.84
C ASN A 47 21.23 3.83 -3.46
N PHE A 48 20.02 3.30 -3.61
CA PHE A 48 18.85 3.99 -3.09
C PHE A 48 18.85 3.95 -1.57
N VAL A 49 18.71 5.12 -0.96
CA VAL A 49 18.61 5.29 0.49
C VAL A 49 17.30 6.00 0.80
N LEU A 50 16.37 5.27 1.44
CA LEU A 50 15.14 5.85 1.98
C LEU A 50 15.38 6.24 3.45
N SER A 51 14.97 7.45 3.81
CA SER A 51 15.06 7.93 5.19
C SER A 51 13.84 8.71 5.65
N GLU A 52 13.52 8.60 6.92
CA GLU A 52 12.42 9.27 7.59
C GLU A 52 12.87 9.69 8.99
N ASP A 53 12.58 10.94 9.40
CA ASP A 53 13.02 11.50 10.68
C ASP A 53 14.51 11.26 11.03
N GLN A 54 15.37 11.41 10.01
CA GLN A 54 16.83 11.20 10.08
C GLN A 54 17.26 9.74 10.32
N GLN A 55 16.33 8.79 10.23
CA GLN A 55 16.62 7.36 10.31
C GLN A 55 16.57 6.73 8.91
N ILE A 56 17.53 5.87 8.60
CA ILE A 56 17.53 5.10 7.36
C ILE A 56 16.56 3.92 7.52
N LEU A 57 15.65 3.79 6.57
CA LEU A 57 14.70 2.69 6.52
C LEU A 57 15.27 1.54 5.70
N THR A 58 14.93 0.30 6.07
CA THR A 58 15.32 -0.89 5.31
C THR A 58 14.53 -0.92 4.00
N PHE A 59 15.18 -0.69 2.85
CA PHE A 59 14.52 -0.52 1.55
C PHE A 59 13.51 -1.64 1.23
N LYS A 60 13.92 -2.91 1.32
CA LYS A 60 13.03 -4.07 1.07
C LYS A 60 11.79 -4.17 1.94
N ASN A 61 11.79 -3.53 3.11
CA ASN A 61 10.66 -3.56 4.04
C ASN A 61 9.77 -2.33 3.89
N ALA A 62 10.35 -1.19 3.51
CA ALA A 62 9.69 0.12 3.50
C ALA A 62 9.23 0.57 2.11
N VAL A 63 9.69 -0.06 1.05
CA VAL A 63 9.39 0.30 -0.34
C VAL A 63 8.68 -0.84 -1.03
N GLU A 64 7.70 -0.50 -1.86
CA GLU A 64 7.13 -1.41 -2.84
C GLU A 64 7.10 -0.75 -4.21
N VAL A 65 7.61 -1.47 -5.23
CA VAL A 65 7.68 -1.00 -6.61
C VAL A 65 6.60 -1.69 -7.43
N VAL A 66 5.72 -0.90 -8.03
CA VAL A 66 4.61 -1.34 -8.87
C VAL A 66 5.01 -1.16 -10.34
N LEU A 67 5.42 -2.26 -10.96
CA LEU A 67 5.70 -2.33 -12.40
C LEU A 67 4.46 -2.62 -13.24
N ASP A 68 3.51 -3.36 -12.64
CA ASP A 68 2.25 -3.74 -13.26
C ASP A 68 1.10 -3.33 -12.33
N PRO A 69 0.43 -2.20 -12.60
CA PRO A 69 -0.68 -1.74 -11.77
C PRO A 69 -1.90 -2.68 -11.85
N PHE A 70 -2.03 -3.50 -12.90
CA PHE A 70 -3.14 -4.45 -13.07
C PHE A 70 -3.05 -5.65 -12.11
N CYS A 71 -1.86 -5.89 -11.55
CA CYS A 71 -1.63 -6.95 -10.57
C CYS A 71 -1.88 -6.52 -9.12
N LEU A 72 -2.24 -5.25 -8.88
CA LEU A 72 -2.56 -4.78 -7.53
C LEU A 72 -3.91 -5.31 -7.08
N ASP A 73 -3.90 -6.09 -6.00
CA ASP A 73 -5.07 -6.68 -5.39
C ASP A 73 -5.08 -6.41 -3.88
N VAL A 74 -6.04 -5.59 -3.45
CA VAL A 74 -6.27 -5.28 -2.03
C VAL A 74 -6.64 -6.53 -1.21
N ASN A 75 -7.20 -7.56 -1.87
CA ASN A 75 -7.60 -8.81 -1.24
C ASN A 75 -6.49 -9.87 -1.18
N GLN A 76 -5.23 -9.50 -1.49
CA GLN A 76 -4.10 -10.38 -1.26
C GLN A 76 -3.96 -10.73 0.24
N ARG A 77 -3.54 -11.96 0.54
CA ARG A 77 -3.48 -12.50 1.91
C ARG A 77 -2.77 -11.58 2.91
N ARG A 78 -1.67 -10.93 2.50
CA ARG A 78 -0.90 -10.01 3.36
C ARG A 78 -1.77 -8.83 3.84
N LEU A 79 -2.49 -8.20 2.92
CA LEU A 79 -3.35 -7.04 3.20
C LEU A 79 -4.62 -7.44 3.95
N LEU A 80 -5.29 -8.52 3.55
CA LEU A 80 -6.45 -9.04 4.28
C LEU A 80 -6.12 -9.34 5.75
N ASN A 81 -4.95 -9.91 6.04
CA ASN A 81 -4.54 -10.17 7.42
C ASN A 81 -4.41 -8.88 8.25
N ARG A 82 -3.98 -7.78 7.61
CA ARG A 82 -3.87 -6.47 8.27
C ARG A 82 -5.24 -5.84 8.47
N ILE A 83 -6.13 -5.93 7.47
CA ILE A 83 -7.54 -5.52 7.58
C ILE A 83 -8.23 -6.29 8.73
N TYR A 84 -8.04 -7.61 8.82
CA TYR A 84 -8.59 -8.41 9.93
C TYR A 84 -8.04 -7.99 11.29
N SER A 85 -6.76 -7.63 11.37
CA SER A 85 -6.16 -7.12 12.60
C SER A 85 -6.78 -5.80 13.01
N ASP A 86 -7.01 -4.90 12.04
CA ASP A 86 -7.65 -3.62 12.30
C ASP A 86 -9.12 -3.77 12.75
N PHE A 87 -9.90 -4.61 12.06
CA PHE A 87 -11.27 -4.94 12.47
C PHE A 87 -11.32 -5.58 13.86
N SER A 88 -10.37 -6.47 14.17
CA SER A 88 -10.26 -7.09 15.49
C SER A 88 -9.98 -6.05 16.57
N ARG A 89 -9.10 -5.08 16.30
CA ARG A 89 -8.82 -3.94 17.17
C ARG A 89 -10.06 -3.07 17.38
N LEU A 90 -10.81 -2.77 16.31
CA LEU A 90 -12.07 -2.02 16.40
C LEU A 90 -13.10 -2.75 17.26
N ALA A 91 -13.26 -4.07 17.08
CA ALA A 91 -14.25 -4.87 17.79
C ALA A 91 -14.02 -4.93 19.32
N VAL A 92 -12.77 -4.79 19.78
CA VAL A 92 -12.43 -4.73 21.21
C VAL A 92 -12.20 -3.29 21.71
N GLY A 93 -12.30 -2.30 20.83
CA GLY A 93 -12.17 -0.88 21.16
C GLY A 93 -13.41 -0.31 21.86
N GLU A 94 -13.26 0.86 22.47
CA GLU A 94 -14.29 1.50 23.32
C GLU A 94 -15.68 1.56 22.68
N ASN A 95 -15.73 1.87 21.38
CA ASN A 95 -16.98 2.04 20.63
C ASN A 95 -17.77 0.73 20.44
N TYR A 96 -17.08 -0.41 20.35
CA TYR A 96 -17.70 -1.68 19.98
C TYR A 96 -17.57 -2.77 21.05
N TYR A 97 -16.76 -2.57 22.09
CA TYR A 97 -16.47 -3.57 23.11
C TYR A 97 -17.74 -4.21 23.68
N VAL A 98 -18.71 -3.41 24.13
CA VAL A 98 -19.97 -3.92 24.71
C VAL A 98 -20.76 -4.75 23.70
N ARG A 99 -20.89 -4.27 22.45
CA ARG A 99 -21.61 -5.01 21.41
C ARG A 99 -20.87 -6.28 21.02
N GLY A 100 -19.55 -6.25 20.96
CA GLY A 100 -18.70 -7.40 20.72
C GLY A 100 -18.88 -8.49 21.78
N GLN A 101 -18.91 -8.11 23.06
CA GLN A 101 -19.16 -9.05 24.15
C GLN A 101 -20.58 -9.63 24.14
N GLN A 102 -21.58 -8.82 23.80
CA GLN A 102 -22.95 -9.33 23.59
C GLN A 102 -22.99 -10.39 22.49
N LEU A 103 -22.36 -10.13 21.34
CA LEU A 103 -22.32 -11.08 20.23
C LEU A 103 -21.60 -12.38 20.61
N ARG A 104 -20.50 -12.31 21.38
CA ARG A 104 -19.82 -13.50 21.91
C ARG A 104 -20.73 -14.34 22.81
N SER A 105 -21.48 -13.68 23.69
CA SER A 105 -22.46 -14.37 24.54
C SER A 105 -23.58 -15.00 23.73
N GLU A 106 -24.13 -14.30 22.73
CA GLU A 106 -25.17 -14.80 21.83
C GLU A 106 -24.71 -16.06 21.08
N ILE A 107 -23.49 -16.03 20.53
CA ILE A 107 -22.88 -17.19 19.83
C ILE A 107 -22.67 -18.36 20.80
N SER A 108 -22.12 -18.09 21.98
CA SER A 108 -21.83 -19.13 22.98
C SER A 108 -23.12 -19.79 23.48
N SER A 109 -24.16 -19.02 23.75
CA SER A 109 -25.47 -19.56 24.15
C SER A 109 -26.06 -20.47 23.08
N PHE A 110 -26.01 -20.05 21.80
CA PHE A 110 -26.49 -20.88 20.70
C PHE A 110 -25.70 -22.19 20.56
N LEU A 111 -24.37 -22.16 20.69
CA LEU A 111 -23.55 -23.36 20.64
C LEU A 111 -23.85 -24.31 21.82
N LEU A 112 -24.08 -23.78 23.02
CA LEU A 112 -24.49 -24.59 24.17
C LEU A 112 -25.80 -25.33 23.92
N GLU A 113 -26.80 -24.67 23.33
CA GLU A 113 -28.06 -25.31 22.93
C GLU A 113 -27.81 -26.51 22.01
N LEU A 114 -27.01 -26.31 20.95
CA LEU A 114 -26.65 -27.39 20.02
C LEU A 114 -25.90 -28.54 20.69
N THR A 115 -24.96 -28.25 21.59
CA THR A 115 -24.22 -29.30 22.30
C THR A 115 -25.10 -30.10 23.26
N SER A 116 -26.15 -29.50 23.82
CA SER A 116 -27.08 -30.18 24.73
C SER A 116 -27.94 -31.23 24.04
N GLU A 117 -28.17 -31.07 22.73
CA GLU A 117 -28.90 -32.03 21.89
C GLU A 117 -27.99 -33.10 21.27
N SER A 118 -26.67 -32.94 21.38
CA SER A 118 -25.70 -33.86 20.78
C SER A 118 -25.52 -35.13 21.62
N GLU A 119 -25.39 -36.28 20.96
CA GLU A 119 -24.98 -37.53 21.60
C GLU A 119 -23.47 -37.57 21.91
N PHE A 120 -22.71 -36.60 21.39
CA PHE A 120 -21.27 -36.49 21.57
C PHE A 120 -20.92 -35.52 22.71
N ALA A 121 -19.88 -35.84 23.47
CA ALA A 121 -19.31 -34.93 24.45
C ALA A 121 -18.45 -33.86 23.74
N VAL A 122 -19.09 -32.77 23.30
CA VAL A 122 -18.47 -31.67 22.56
C VAL A 122 -18.17 -30.49 23.51
N THR A 123 -17.10 -29.76 23.24
CA THR A 123 -16.73 -28.50 23.91
C THR A 123 -16.22 -27.50 22.88
N PHE A 124 -16.22 -26.20 23.21
CA PHE A 124 -15.72 -25.13 22.35
C PHE A 124 -15.13 -23.99 23.20
N ASP A 125 -14.38 -23.09 22.55
CA ASP A 125 -13.82 -21.89 23.18
C ASP A 125 -14.81 -20.72 23.06
N GLU A 126 -15.22 -20.15 24.20
CA GLU A 126 -16.11 -18.98 24.27
C GLU A 126 -15.38 -17.68 23.89
N ASP A 127 -14.06 -17.64 24.05
CA ASP A 127 -13.23 -16.47 23.75
C ASP A 127 -12.49 -16.61 22.41
N PHE A 128 -13.24 -16.91 21.35
CA PHE A 128 -12.68 -17.04 20.00
C PHE A 128 -12.06 -15.71 19.49
N ALA A 129 -11.01 -15.76 18.68
CA ALA A 129 -10.44 -14.54 18.12
C ALA A 129 -11.33 -13.92 17.02
N TRP A 130 -11.48 -12.59 17.01
CA TRP A 130 -12.32 -11.88 16.02
C TRP A 130 -11.85 -12.15 14.58
N ASP A 131 -10.54 -12.21 14.35
CA ASP A 131 -9.96 -12.53 13.05
C ASP A 131 -10.45 -13.87 12.48
N SER A 132 -10.71 -14.85 13.34
CA SER A 132 -11.21 -16.17 12.98
C SER A 132 -12.65 -16.10 12.49
N LEU A 133 -13.49 -15.29 13.14
CA LEU A 133 -14.85 -15.01 12.68
C LEU A 133 -14.84 -14.30 11.32
N LEU A 134 -13.99 -13.27 11.17
CA LEU A 134 -13.88 -12.49 9.93
C LEU A 134 -13.46 -13.38 8.74
N ARG A 135 -12.55 -14.31 8.95
CA ARG A 135 -12.17 -15.32 7.96
C ARG A 135 -13.31 -16.29 7.67
N ALA A 136 -14.04 -16.74 8.68
CA ALA A 136 -15.14 -17.69 8.53
C ALA A 136 -16.28 -17.13 7.66
N VAL A 137 -16.53 -15.82 7.73
CA VAL A 137 -17.51 -15.13 6.88
C VAL A 137 -16.93 -14.64 5.55
N ASN A 138 -15.67 -14.96 5.25
CA ASN A 138 -14.95 -14.51 4.05
C ASN A 138 -15.01 -12.98 3.87
N LEU A 139 -14.76 -12.22 4.95
CA LEU A 139 -14.69 -10.76 4.87
C LEU A 139 -13.56 -10.38 3.91
N LYS A 140 -13.88 -9.52 2.94
CA LYS A 140 -12.96 -9.00 1.94
C LYS A 140 -13.40 -7.60 1.52
N VAL A 141 -12.51 -6.83 0.91
CA VAL A 141 -12.86 -5.56 0.29
C VAL A 141 -13.72 -5.86 -0.95
N ASP A 142 -14.83 -5.15 -1.07
CA ASP A 142 -15.70 -5.25 -2.24
C ASP A 142 -15.15 -4.37 -3.36
N THR A 143 -14.66 -5.03 -4.42
CA THR A 143 -14.07 -4.38 -5.59
C THR A 143 -14.95 -4.58 -6.84
N GLU A 144 -16.20 -5.03 -6.69
CA GLU A 144 -17.08 -5.29 -7.83
C GLU A 144 -17.44 -3.98 -8.54
N GLY A 145 -17.22 -3.95 -9.86
CA GLY A 145 -17.52 -2.79 -10.69
C GLY A 145 -16.54 -1.62 -10.56
N GLN A 146 -15.48 -1.75 -9.76
CA GLN A 146 -14.44 -0.74 -9.63
C GLN A 146 -13.56 -0.63 -10.89
N SER A 147 -13.16 0.60 -11.19
CA SER A 147 -12.08 0.90 -12.12
C SER A 147 -10.72 0.52 -11.56
N LEU A 148 -9.71 0.42 -12.43
CA LEU A 148 -8.34 0.15 -11.97
C LEU A 148 -7.79 1.27 -11.07
N ALA A 149 -8.20 2.52 -11.30
CA ALA A 149 -7.81 3.64 -10.45
C ALA A 149 -8.39 3.51 -9.03
N GLU A 150 -9.66 3.11 -8.90
CA GLU A 150 -10.28 2.82 -7.60
C GLU A 150 -9.61 1.63 -6.90
N ASN A 151 -9.26 0.57 -7.64
CA ASN A 151 -8.49 -0.56 -7.09
C ASN A 151 -7.13 -0.11 -6.51
N ILE A 152 -6.43 0.82 -7.18
CA ILE A 152 -5.18 1.39 -6.67
C ILE A 152 -5.41 2.20 -5.39
N MET A 153 -6.49 2.98 -5.31
CA MET A 153 -6.83 3.73 -4.11
C MET A 153 -7.11 2.80 -2.92
N ASP A 154 -7.91 1.75 -3.10
CA ASP A 154 -8.14 0.75 -2.05
C ASP A 154 -6.85 0.03 -1.65
N TYR A 155 -5.96 -0.23 -2.61
CA TYR A 155 -4.63 -0.78 -2.34
C TYR A 155 -3.79 0.15 -1.47
N ILE A 156 -3.72 1.45 -1.80
CA ILE A 156 -2.99 2.47 -1.03
C ILE A 156 -3.49 2.51 0.42
N ARG A 157 -4.81 2.56 0.62
CA ARG A 157 -5.40 2.54 1.97
C ARG A 157 -5.03 1.28 2.75
N ALA A 158 -5.09 0.11 2.12
CA ALA A 158 -4.73 -1.13 2.81
C ALA A 158 -3.23 -1.23 3.13
N VAL A 159 -2.37 -0.66 2.29
CA VAL A 159 -0.92 -0.59 2.50
C VAL A 159 -0.58 0.36 3.65
N GLU A 160 -1.24 1.51 3.73
CA GLU A 160 -1.10 2.48 4.82
C GLU A 160 -1.32 1.81 6.19
N ILE A 161 -2.40 1.02 6.32
CA ILE A 161 -2.72 0.26 7.54
C ILE A 161 -1.59 -0.68 7.97
N MET A 162 -0.76 -1.17 7.04
CA MET A 162 0.33 -2.10 7.39
C MET A 162 1.46 -1.46 8.20
N ALA A 163 1.63 -0.14 8.11
CA ALA A 163 2.71 0.67 8.68
C ALA A 163 4.16 0.34 8.23
N ASP A 164 4.44 -0.90 7.80
CA ASP A 164 5.77 -1.35 7.38
C ASP A 164 6.22 -0.68 6.07
N ILE A 165 5.31 -0.58 5.09
CA ILE A 165 5.56 0.08 3.81
C ILE A 165 5.34 1.58 3.99
N ARG A 166 6.33 2.38 3.60
CA ARG A 166 6.34 3.84 3.73
C ARG A 166 6.30 4.56 2.39
N LEU A 167 6.59 3.85 1.29
CA LEU A 167 6.64 4.40 -0.06
C LEU A 167 6.14 3.37 -1.10
N LEU A 168 5.17 3.78 -1.92
CA LEU A 168 4.83 3.09 -3.17
C LEU A 168 5.45 3.80 -4.37
N ILE A 169 6.16 3.06 -5.22
CA ILE A 169 6.78 3.59 -6.43
C ILE A 169 6.06 3.00 -7.64
N PHE A 170 5.35 3.84 -8.40
CA PHE A 170 4.70 3.42 -9.64
C PHE A 170 5.60 3.69 -10.84
N VAL A 171 5.82 2.68 -11.67
CA VAL A 171 6.61 2.81 -12.90
C VAL A 171 5.68 2.92 -14.10
N ASN A 172 5.85 3.97 -14.91
CA ASN A 172 5.11 4.26 -16.13
C ASN A 172 3.59 4.35 -15.93
N LEU A 173 3.13 4.92 -14.81
CA LEU A 173 1.71 5.04 -14.52
C LEU A 173 0.98 5.85 -15.61
N GLN A 174 1.61 6.89 -16.19
CA GLN A 174 1.01 7.69 -17.27
C GLN A 174 0.71 6.90 -18.54
N SER A 175 1.31 5.72 -18.70
CA SER A 175 1.08 4.89 -19.89
C SER A 175 -0.31 4.23 -19.89
N PHE A 176 -0.97 4.14 -18.73
CA PHE A 176 -2.21 3.38 -18.56
C PHE A 176 -3.41 4.23 -18.16
N PHE A 177 -3.18 5.38 -17.53
CA PHE A 177 -4.23 6.20 -16.93
C PHE A 177 -4.33 7.58 -17.59
N SER A 178 -5.55 8.11 -17.64
CA SER A 178 -5.79 9.48 -18.03
C SER A 178 -5.36 10.47 -16.93
N GLN A 179 -5.13 11.73 -17.31
CA GLN A 179 -4.73 12.77 -16.35
C GLN A 179 -5.73 12.94 -15.18
N PRO A 180 -7.07 12.88 -15.38
CA PRO A 180 -8.02 12.88 -14.26
C PRO A 180 -7.87 11.69 -13.32
N GLU A 181 -7.63 10.48 -13.83
CA GLU A 181 -7.44 9.28 -13.00
C GLU A 181 -6.17 9.38 -12.17
N ILE A 182 -5.06 9.82 -12.77
CA ILE A 182 -3.79 10.04 -12.07
C ILE A 182 -3.96 11.06 -10.96
N LYS A 183 -4.58 12.20 -11.24
CA LYS A 183 -4.87 13.21 -10.21
C LYS A 183 -5.75 12.68 -9.09
N GLY A 184 -6.72 11.82 -9.42
CA GLY A 184 -7.54 11.14 -8.41
C GLY A 184 -6.72 10.26 -7.48
N ILE A 185 -5.79 9.46 -8.04
CA ILE A 185 -4.87 8.61 -7.26
C ILE A 185 -3.95 9.46 -6.38
N GLU A 186 -3.38 10.54 -6.92
CA GLU A 186 -2.50 11.45 -6.18
C GLU A 186 -3.22 12.14 -5.03
N GLN A 187 -4.40 12.71 -5.28
CA GLN A 187 -5.22 13.35 -4.25
C GLN A 187 -5.66 12.37 -3.17
N PHE A 188 -5.96 11.12 -3.54
CA PHE A 188 -6.29 10.08 -2.59
C PHE A 188 -5.09 9.72 -1.72
N ALA A 189 -3.90 9.54 -2.31
CA ALA A 189 -2.68 9.27 -1.56
C ALA A 189 -2.33 10.42 -0.60
N GLU A 190 -2.51 11.68 -1.03
CA GLU A 190 -2.34 12.86 -0.18
C GLU A 190 -3.34 12.88 0.98
N TYR A 191 -4.61 12.55 0.74
CA TYR A 191 -5.64 12.47 1.78
C TYR A 191 -5.36 11.39 2.83
N GLU A 192 -4.85 10.22 2.39
CA GLU A 192 -4.44 9.13 3.27
C GLU A 192 -3.02 9.37 3.87
N GLU A 193 -2.42 10.55 3.64
CA GLU A 193 -1.07 10.92 4.10
C GLU A 193 0.01 9.89 3.70
N PHE A 194 -0.19 9.21 2.57
CA PHE A 194 0.66 8.12 2.11
C PHE A 194 1.59 8.56 0.99
N ASN A 195 2.89 8.25 1.13
CA ASN A 195 3.88 8.68 0.15
C ASN A 195 3.87 7.79 -1.09
N ILE A 196 3.72 8.41 -2.26
CA ILE A 196 3.91 7.77 -3.55
C ILE A 196 4.98 8.49 -4.37
N LEU A 197 5.73 7.76 -5.18
CA LEU A 197 6.64 8.28 -6.20
C LEU A 197 6.21 7.73 -7.55
N ARG A 198 6.19 8.58 -8.56
CA ARG A 198 5.96 8.16 -9.94
C ARG A 198 7.26 8.22 -10.71
N ILE A 199 7.64 7.14 -11.39
CA ILE A 199 8.80 7.09 -12.28
C ILE A 199 8.29 6.90 -13.71
N GLU A 200 8.60 7.83 -14.59
CA GLU A 200 8.01 7.90 -15.93
C GLU A 200 9.13 7.94 -16.98
N GLY A 201 9.16 6.94 -17.86
CA GLY A 201 10.16 6.83 -18.92
C GLY A 201 9.82 7.65 -20.16
N GLY A 202 10.87 8.16 -20.82
CA GLY A 202 10.78 8.88 -22.09
C GLY A 202 10.42 10.36 -21.96
N LYS A 203 10.19 11.00 -23.11
CA LYS A 203 9.85 12.42 -23.23
C LYS A 203 8.34 12.64 -23.27
N TRP A 204 7.84 13.50 -22.41
CA TRP A 204 6.43 13.83 -22.31
C TRP A 204 6.24 15.32 -22.02
N ASP A 205 5.00 15.78 -22.12
CA ASP A 205 4.66 17.17 -21.79
C ASP A 205 4.66 17.36 -20.26
N TYR A 206 5.82 17.78 -19.73
CA TYR A 206 6.03 17.98 -18.29
C TYR A 206 5.05 18.98 -17.66
N SER A 207 4.47 19.88 -18.46
CA SER A 207 3.47 20.85 -17.98
C SER A 207 2.17 20.21 -17.48
N LEU A 208 1.95 18.93 -17.83
CA LEU A 208 0.80 18.16 -17.36
C LEU A 208 1.01 17.60 -15.94
N CYS A 209 2.24 17.55 -15.45
CA CYS A 209 2.53 17.12 -14.08
C CYS A 209 2.56 18.30 -13.10
N SER A 210 2.36 17.96 -11.82
CA SER A 210 2.47 18.90 -10.71
C SER A 210 3.90 19.51 -10.65
N GLU A 211 4.09 20.67 -9.99
CA GLU A 211 5.39 21.40 -9.96
C GLU A 211 6.56 20.65 -9.26
N ASN A 212 6.48 19.33 -9.04
CA ASN A 212 7.53 18.52 -8.39
C ASN A 212 8.03 17.41 -9.33
N VAL A 213 8.43 17.80 -10.55
CA VAL A 213 9.04 16.91 -11.54
C VAL A 213 10.55 17.05 -11.49
N ILE A 214 11.24 15.93 -11.37
CA ILE A 214 12.70 15.81 -11.47
C ILE A 214 12.99 15.12 -12.79
N ILE A 215 13.76 15.75 -13.67
CA ILE A 215 14.01 15.22 -15.01
C ILE A 215 15.47 14.77 -15.12
N ILE A 216 15.69 13.49 -15.42
CA ILE A 216 16.99 12.99 -15.88
C ILE A 216 16.94 12.93 -17.40
N ASP A 217 17.64 13.84 -18.05
CA ASP A 217 17.66 13.96 -19.51
C ASP A 217 18.44 12.82 -20.19
N GLU A 218 18.46 12.85 -21.52
CA GLU A 218 19.21 11.87 -22.33
C GLU A 218 20.72 11.85 -22.02
N ASP A 219 21.29 12.98 -21.61
CA ASP A 219 22.71 13.17 -21.27
C ASP A 219 23.01 12.84 -19.79
N LEU A 220 22.01 12.33 -19.05
CA LEU A 220 22.08 11.95 -17.63
C LEU A 220 22.26 13.14 -16.68
N CYS A 221 21.89 14.35 -17.12
CA CYS A 221 21.86 15.53 -16.28
C CYS A 221 20.48 15.66 -15.62
N GLU A 222 20.46 16.11 -14.37
CA GLU A 222 19.24 16.47 -13.66
C GLU A 222 18.82 17.91 -14.01
N ILE A 223 17.55 18.10 -14.33
CA ILE A 223 16.90 19.39 -14.68
C ILE A 223 15.68 19.61 -13.80
#